data_AF-A0A661EFV3-F1
#
_entry.id   AF-A0A661EFV3-F1
#
_cell.length_a   1.000
_cell.length_b   1.000
_cell.length_c   1.000
_cell.angle_alpha   90.00
_cell.angle_beta   90.00
_cell.angle_gamma   90.00
#
_symmetry.space_group_name_H-M   'P 1'
#
loop_
_entity.id
_entity.type
_entity.pdbx_description
1 polymer ?
#
loop_
_entity_poly.entity_id
_entity_poly.type
_entity_poly.pdbx_seq_one_letter_code
_entity_poly.pdbx_strand_id
1 'polypeptide(L)'
;MFLWDDLMINDLKFYDGSIQDIKRVPEDIKKLFPCAFEVDSRYLIEAAARRQKWIDQAISLNLYLEEASGKMLDNLYKLAWVRGLKTTYYLRSKGATGVEKSTEATDNNPTTNNEPREPAACSILDPECEACQ
;
A
#
# COMPACT_ATOMS: atom_id res chain seq x y z
N MET A 1 -4.24 -29.05 -10.86
CA MET A 1 -4.92 -27.93 -11.54
C MET A 1 -3.86 -26.95 -11.97
N PHE A 2 -3.64 -26.75 -13.26
CA PHE A 2 -2.66 -25.78 -13.76
C PHE A 2 -3.34 -24.41 -13.82
N LEU A 3 -2.84 -23.44 -13.04
CA LEU A 3 -3.37 -22.08 -12.96
C LEU A 3 -2.65 -21.09 -13.89
N TRP A 4 -1.55 -21.53 -14.53
CA TRP A 4 -0.69 -20.69 -15.34
C TRP A 4 -1.09 -20.80 -16.81
N ASP A 5 -1.79 -19.78 -17.31
CA ASP A 5 -2.23 -19.62 -18.69
C ASP A 5 -2.16 -18.13 -19.11
N ASP A 6 -2.41 -17.83 -20.38
CA ASP A 6 -2.36 -16.46 -20.91
C ASP A 6 -3.37 -15.53 -20.22
N LEU A 7 -4.51 -16.07 -19.76
CA LEU A 7 -5.50 -15.31 -19.01
C LEU A 7 -4.96 -14.89 -17.65
N MET A 8 -4.28 -15.78 -16.93
CA MET A 8 -3.62 -15.47 -15.67
C MET A 8 -2.56 -14.39 -15.83
N ILE A 9 -1.78 -14.43 -16.93
CA ILE A 9 -0.77 -13.40 -17.21
C ILE A 9 -1.45 -12.03 -17.41
N ASN A 10 -2.57 -11.99 -18.13
CA ASN A 10 -3.33 -10.75 -18.33
C ASN A 10 -3.99 -10.27 -17.03
N ASP A 11 -4.57 -11.16 -16.23
CA ASP A 11 -5.13 -10.85 -14.92
C ASP A 11 -4.05 -10.23 -14.01
N LEU A 12 -2.86 -10.83 -13.94
CA LEU A 12 -1.74 -10.30 -13.15
C LEU A 12 -1.31 -8.90 -13.61
N LYS A 13 -1.27 -8.63 -14.91
CA LYS A 13 -0.98 -7.28 -15.43
C LYS A 13 -2.08 -6.29 -15.04
N PHE A 14 -3.34 -6.70 -15.17
CA PHE A 14 -4.49 -5.87 -14.84
C PHE A 14 -4.53 -5.49 -13.35
N TYR A 15 -4.17 -6.41 -12.46
CA TYR A 15 -4.14 -6.20 -11.01
C TYR A 15 -2.77 -5.75 -10.45
N ASP A 16 -1.85 -5.27 -11.29
CA ASP A 16 -0.49 -4.82 -10.87
C ASP A 16 0.29 -5.86 -10.06
N GLY A 17 0.11 -7.14 -10.39
CA GLY A 17 0.73 -8.27 -9.72
C GLY A 17 0.02 -8.72 -8.44
N SER A 18 -1.04 -8.03 -7.99
CA SER A 18 -1.89 -8.53 -6.92
C SER A 18 -2.69 -9.75 -7.39
N ILE A 19 -2.79 -10.75 -6.51
CA ILE A 19 -3.61 -11.94 -6.72
C ILE A 19 -4.87 -11.97 -5.86
N GLN A 20 -5.09 -10.95 -5.02
CA GLN A 20 -6.18 -10.97 -4.02
C GLN A 20 -7.55 -10.98 -4.69
N ASP A 21 -7.72 -10.22 -5.77
CA ASP A 21 -9.00 -10.10 -6.49
C ASP A 21 -9.19 -11.15 -7.59
N ILE A 22 -8.17 -11.97 -7.87
CA ILE A 22 -8.24 -13.01 -8.90
C ILE A 22 -9.02 -14.22 -8.35
N LYS A 23 -10.26 -14.41 -8.80
CA LYS A 23 -11.18 -15.46 -8.28
C LYS A 23 -10.69 -16.89 -8.46
N ARG A 24 -9.91 -17.17 -9.50
CA ARG A 24 -9.38 -18.51 -9.82
C ARG A 24 -8.25 -18.95 -8.89
N VAL A 25 -7.62 -18.03 -8.17
CA VAL A 25 -6.51 -18.31 -7.25
C VAL A 25 -7.08 -18.87 -5.93
N PRO A 26 -6.62 -20.05 -5.48
CA PRO A 26 -6.99 -20.59 -4.17
C PRO A 26 -6.60 -19.69 -2.99
N GLU A 27 -7.39 -19.73 -1.93
CA GLU A 27 -7.26 -18.84 -0.78
C GLU A 27 -5.94 -19.04 0.01
N ASP A 28 -5.44 -20.27 0.07
CA ASP A 28 -4.14 -20.60 0.66
C ASP A 28 -2.99 -19.94 -0.10
N ILE A 29 -3.07 -19.88 -1.43
CA ILE A 29 -2.09 -19.18 -2.27
C ILE A 29 -2.18 -17.67 -2.07
N LYS A 30 -3.39 -17.10 -2.01
CA LYS A 30 -3.59 -15.66 -1.74
C LYS A 30 -2.94 -15.20 -0.43
N LYS A 31 -3.07 -16.02 0.61
CA LYS A 31 -2.45 -15.78 1.93
C LYS A 31 -0.91 -15.82 1.89
N LEU A 32 -0.33 -16.57 0.97
CA LEU A 32 1.12 -16.70 0.85
C LEU A 32 1.77 -15.58 0.04
N PHE A 33 1.03 -14.97 -0.89
CA PHE A 33 1.57 -13.93 -1.78
C PHE A 33 0.84 -12.58 -1.68
N PRO A 34 0.65 -12.01 -0.48
CA PRO A 34 0.27 -10.61 -0.38
C PRO A 34 1.41 -9.70 -0.84
N CYS A 35 1.07 -8.65 -1.60
CA CYS A 35 1.99 -7.58 -1.96
C CYS A 35 2.28 -6.65 -0.75
N ALA A 36 3.32 -5.82 -0.86
CA ALA A 36 3.77 -4.98 0.27
C ALA A 36 2.69 -4.04 0.84
N PHE A 37 1.78 -3.53 0.02
CA PHE A 37 0.67 -2.66 0.44
C PHE A 37 -0.52 -3.43 1.02
N GLU A 38 -0.59 -4.74 0.78
CA GLU A 38 -1.66 -5.62 1.28
C GLU A 38 -1.32 -6.19 2.66
N VAL A 39 -0.06 -6.06 3.07
CA VAL A 39 0.41 -6.42 4.41
C VAL A 39 0.35 -5.21 5.31
N ASP A 40 -0.33 -5.35 6.44
CA ASP A 40 -0.35 -4.32 7.47
C ASP A 40 1.07 -4.03 8.00
N SER A 41 1.52 -2.78 7.83
CA SER A 41 2.86 -2.32 8.20
C SER A 41 3.21 -2.55 9.68
N ARG A 42 2.24 -2.74 10.57
CA ARG A 42 2.50 -3.13 11.97
C ARG A 42 3.25 -4.46 12.05
N TYR A 43 2.97 -5.42 11.17
CA TYR A 43 3.71 -6.68 11.11
C TYR A 43 5.18 -6.47 10.74
N LEU A 44 5.48 -5.51 9.85
CA LEU A 44 6.85 -5.18 9.47
C LEU A 44 7.63 -4.62 10.66
N ILE A 45 7.00 -3.73 11.45
CA ILE A 45 7.60 -3.18 12.68
C ILE A 45 7.85 -4.28 13.71
N GLU A 46 6.86 -5.13 13.94
CA GLU A 46 6.94 -6.25 14.89
C GLU A 46 8.06 -7.24 14.52
N ALA A 47 8.15 -7.60 13.24
CA ALA A 47 9.21 -8.46 12.74
C ALA A 47 10.59 -7.79 12.84
N ALA A 48 10.69 -6.51 12.45
CA ALA A 48 11.91 -5.72 12.53
C ALA A 48 12.40 -5.58 13.98
N ALA A 49 11.50 -5.35 14.93
CA ALA A 49 11.85 -5.18 16.34
C ALA A 49 12.41 -6.47 16.96
N ARG A 50 11.85 -7.62 16.58
CA ARG A 50 12.36 -8.93 17.03
C ARG A 50 13.78 -9.19 16.53
N ARG A 51 14.05 -8.90 15.25
CA ARG A 51 15.39 -9.09 14.66
C ARG A 51 16.41 -8.02 15.08
N GLN A 52 15.97 -6.79 15.38
CA GLN A 52 16.83 -5.68 15.82
C GLN A 52 17.60 -6.00 17.11
N LYS A 53 17.10 -6.92 17.95
CA LYS A 53 17.79 -7.44 19.14
C LYS A 53 19.14 -8.08 18.83
N TRP A 54 19.31 -8.59 17.61
CA TRP A 54 20.49 -9.33 17.15
C TRP A 54 21.31 -8.53 16.12
N ILE A 55 20.96 -7.25 15.90
CA ILE A 55 21.63 -6.36 14.96
C ILE A 55 22.29 -5.24 15.76
N ASP A 56 23.61 -5.18 15.63
CA ASP A 56 24.49 -4.24 16.34
C ASP A 56 24.21 -2.78 15.97
N GLN A 57 23.99 -2.51 14.68
CA GLN A 57 23.60 -1.22 14.13
C GLN A 57 22.08 -1.17 13.93
N ALA A 58 21.61 -0.72 12.78
CA ALA A 58 20.20 -0.47 12.49
C ALA A 58 19.75 -1.17 11.21
N ILE A 59 18.49 -0.97 10.83
CA ILE A 59 17.85 -1.60 9.68
C ILE A 59 17.18 -0.54 8.83
N SER A 60 17.46 -0.55 7.53
CA SER A 60 16.70 0.25 6.55
C SER A 60 15.30 -0.33 6.35
N LEU A 61 14.38 -0.01 7.27
CA LEU A 61 13.01 -0.51 7.26
C LEU A 61 12.10 0.43 6.48
N ASN A 62 11.72 0.04 5.26
CA ASN A 62 10.65 0.72 4.52
C ASN A 62 9.28 0.34 5.09
N LEU A 63 8.37 1.30 5.13
CA LEU A 63 6.97 1.13 5.54
C LEU A 63 6.05 1.42 4.35
N TYR A 64 4.95 0.69 4.26
CA TYR A 64 4.01 0.72 3.14
C TYR A 64 2.60 0.96 3.66
N LEU A 65 1.94 2.00 3.18
CA LEU A 65 0.56 2.32 3.51
C LEU A 65 -0.24 2.52 2.23
N GLU A 66 -1.40 1.89 2.12
CA GLU A 66 -2.27 2.09 0.96
C GLU A 66 -2.84 3.50 0.98
N GLU A 67 -3.52 3.87 2.07
CA GLU A 67 -3.98 5.23 2.35
C GLU A 67 -3.28 5.76 3.60
N ALA A 68 -2.57 6.88 3.47
CA ALA A 68 -1.86 7.49 4.58
C ALA A 68 -2.68 8.63 5.17
N SER A 69 -3.03 8.53 6.45
CA SER A 69 -3.58 9.63 7.25
C SER A 69 -2.64 10.00 8.39
N GLY A 70 -2.71 11.24 8.87
CA GLY A 70 -1.87 11.72 9.98
C GLY A 70 -1.98 10.83 11.23
N LYS A 71 -3.22 10.40 11.56
CA LYS A 71 -3.49 9.47 12.66
C LYS A 71 -2.86 8.09 12.44
N MET A 72 -2.87 7.55 11.23
CA MET A 72 -2.21 6.26 10.95
C MET A 72 -0.70 6.38 11.09
N LEU A 73 -0.11 7.45 10.57
CA LEU A 73 1.33 7.72 10.67
C LEU A 73 1.77 7.87 12.12
N ASP A 74 1.05 8.67 12.91
CA ASP A 74 1.33 8.87 14.33
C ASP A 74 1.35 7.54 15.09
N ASN A 75 0.31 6.72 14.94
CA ASN A 75 0.24 5.41 15.58
C ASN A 75 1.36 4.46 15.12
N LEU A 76 1.67 4.46 13.82
CA LEU A 76 2.67 3.57 13.24
C LEU A 76 4.09 3.92 13.72
N TYR A 77 4.47 5.20 13.70
CA TYR A 77 5.79 5.63 14.18
C TYR A 77 5.92 5.53 15.70
N LYS A 78 4.85 5.80 16.46
CA LYS A 78 4.83 5.53 17.91
C LYS A 78 5.03 4.04 18.20
N LEU A 79 4.40 3.15 17.44
CA LEU A 79 4.62 1.71 17.58
C LEU A 79 6.08 1.35 17.33
N ALA A 80 6.71 1.86 16.25
CA ALA A 80 8.11 1.63 15.96
C ALA A 80 9.04 2.05 17.12
N TRP A 81 8.78 3.24 17.68
CA TRP A 81 9.51 3.76 18.84
C TRP A 81 9.32 2.91 20.09
N VAL A 82 8.08 2.59 20.46
CA VAL A 82 7.75 1.74 21.63
C VAL A 82 8.37 0.34 21.51
N ARG A 83 8.48 -0.19 20.29
CA ARG A 83 9.13 -1.49 20.03
C ARG A 83 10.66 -1.45 20.03
N GLY A 84 11.27 -0.29 20.21
CA GLY A 84 12.72 -0.13 20.32
C GLY A 84 13.45 -0.23 18.98
N LEU A 85 12.77 0.08 17.87
CA LEU A 85 13.45 0.20 16.58
C LEU A 85 14.38 1.42 16.57
N LYS A 86 15.58 1.25 16.02
CA LYS A 86 16.56 2.33 15.88
C LYS A 86 16.24 3.25 14.70
N THR A 87 15.68 2.71 13.62
CA THR A 87 15.43 3.45 12.37
C THR A 87 14.17 2.96 11.66
N THR A 88 13.49 3.91 11.03
CA THR A 88 12.61 3.70 9.87
C THR A 88 13.25 4.37 8.66
N TYR A 89 12.90 3.97 7.44
CA TYR A 89 13.50 4.51 6.21
C TYR A 89 12.45 5.23 5.35
N TYR A 90 12.10 4.71 4.18
CA TYR A 90 11.05 5.33 3.38
C TYR A 90 9.66 4.93 3.85
N LEU A 91 8.77 5.92 3.90
CA LEU A 91 7.34 5.68 3.78
C LEU A 91 6.98 5.63 2.30
N ARG A 92 6.30 4.57 1.88
CA ARG A 92 5.67 4.46 0.57
C ARG A 92 4.17 4.50 0.77
N SER A 93 3.51 5.52 0.25
CA SER A 93 2.05 5.61 0.18
C SER A 93 1.59 5.51 -1.27
N LYS A 94 0.47 4.83 -1.52
CA LYS A 94 -0.21 4.98 -2.81
C LYS A 94 -1.01 6.30 -2.77
N GLY A 95 -0.88 7.11 -3.81
CA GLY A 95 -1.73 8.29 -3.97
C GLY A 95 -3.11 7.88 -4.49
N ALA A 96 -4.15 8.66 -4.18
CA ALA A 96 -5.53 8.38 -4.61
C ALA A 96 -5.70 8.34 -6.15
N THR A 97 -4.82 9.01 -6.88
CA THR A 97 -4.76 8.97 -8.34
C THR A 97 -3.78 7.90 -8.80
N GLY A 98 -4.29 6.75 -9.25
CA GLY A 98 -3.47 5.72 -9.90
C GLY A 98 -2.91 6.21 -11.24
N VAL A 99 -1.78 5.61 -11.64
CA VAL A 99 -1.18 5.83 -12.97
C VAL A 99 -2.07 5.17 -14.02
N GLU A 100 -2.45 5.90 -15.08
CA GLU A 100 -3.21 5.33 -16.19
C GLU A 100 -2.44 4.20 -16.85
N LYS A 101 -3.07 3.03 -16.99
CA LYS A 101 -2.44 1.83 -17.56
C LYS A 101 -2.59 1.84 -19.07
N SER A 102 -1.48 1.89 -19.79
CA SER A 102 -1.42 1.66 -21.23
C SER A 102 -1.48 0.16 -21.53
N THR A 103 -2.59 -0.50 -21.20
CA THR A 103 -2.87 -1.82 -21.75
C THR A 103 -3.55 -1.63 -23.09
N GLU A 104 -2.85 -1.91 -24.17
CA GLU A 104 -3.42 -1.92 -25.52
C GLU A 104 -4.59 -2.92 -25.55
N ALA A 105 -5.82 -2.40 -25.59
CA ALA A 105 -7.00 -3.16 -25.95
C ALA A 105 -7.94 -2.24 -26.74
N THR A 106 -8.11 -2.63 -27.99
CA THR A 106 -9.18 -2.36 -28.94
C THR A 106 -10.41 -1.66 -28.38
N ASP A 107 -10.81 -0.60 -29.08
CA ASP A 107 -12.10 0.13 -29.05
C ASP A 107 -13.12 -0.37 -28.02
N ASN A 108 -13.36 0.47 -27.00
CA ASN A 108 -14.66 0.84 -26.43
C ASN A 108 -14.53 1.05 -24.90
N ASN A 109 -14.33 2.30 -24.47
CA ASN A 109 -14.90 2.75 -23.21
C ASN A 109 -15.11 4.28 -23.19
N PRO A 110 -16.17 4.76 -22.51
CA PRO A 110 -16.60 6.15 -22.57
C PRO A 110 -15.68 7.05 -21.76
N THR A 111 -15.42 8.24 -22.31
CA THR A 111 -14.68 9.34 -21.71
C THR A 111 -15.28 9.77 -20.38
N THR A 112 -14.60 9.45 -19.27
CA THR A 112 -14.84 10.13 -17.99
C THR A 112 -14.03 11.42 -17.98
N ASN A 113 -14.71 12.55 -18.14
CA ASN A 113 -14.13 13.88 -17.99
C ASN A 113 -13.70 14.08 -16.52
N ASN A 114 -12.40 13.95 -16.25
CA ASN A 114 -11.81 14.36 -14.98
C ASN A 114 -11.26 15.79 -15.14
N GLU A 115 -12.06 16.79 -14.76
CA GLU A 115 -11.53 18.14 -14.56
C GLU A 115 -10.64 18.16 -13.30
N PRO A 116 -9.48 18.84 -13.33
CA PRO A 116 -8.63 18.98 -12.16
C PRO A 116 -9.31 19.86 -11.10
N ARG A 117 -9.75 19.24 -10.00
CA ARG A 117 -10.32 19.93 -8.84
C ARG A 117 -9.17 20.53 -8.02
N GLU A 118 -9.16 21.86 -7.90
CA GLU A 118 -8.22 22.58 -7.01
C GLU A 118 -8.32 22.04 -5.57
N PRO A 119 -7.19 21.91 -4.84
CA PRO A 119 -7.20 21.39 -3.49
C PRO A 119 -7.97 22.35 -2.58
N ALA A 120 -9.08 21.86 -2.01
CA ALA A 120 -9.86 22.62 -1.03
C ALA A 120 -8.99 22.88 0.21
N ALA A 121 -8.60 24.14 0.43
CA ALA A 121 -7.90 24.54 1.64
C ALA A 121 -8.84 24.42 2.84
N CYS A 122 -8.43 23.67 3.87
CA CYS A 122 -9.26 23.46 5.06
C CYS A 122 -9.23 24.63 6.03
N SER A 123 -10.34 24.79 6.76
CA SER A 123 -10.47 25.74 7.86
C SER A 123 -9.85 25.18 9.14
N ILE A 124 -9.10 26.02 9.87
CA ILE A 124 -8.50 25.68 11.18
C ILE A 124 -9.54 25.36 12.27
N LEU A 125 -10.82 25.64 12.01
CA LEU A 125 -11.92 25.40 12.94
C LEU A 125 -12.63 24.06 12.71
N ASP A 126 -12.22 23.29 11.70
CA ASP A 126 -12.78 21.97 11.42
C ASP A 126 -11.90 20.88 12.03
N PRO A 127 -12.32 20.26 13.16
CA PRO A 127 -11.55 19.21 13.81
C PRO A 127 -11.49 17.90 13.00
N GLU A 128 -12.35 17.74 11.99
CA GLU A 128 -12.40 16.54 11.14
C GLU A 128 -11.60 16.70 9.85
N CYS A 129 -11.05 17.88 9.56
CA CYS A 129 -10.20 18.03 8.37
C CYS A 129 -8.78 17.47 8.60
N GLU A 130 -8.43 16.46 7.80
CA GLU A 130 -7.12 15.81 7.82
C GLU A 130 -5.95 16.69 7.33
N ALA A 131 -6.21 17.79 6.59
CA ALA A 131 -5.16 18.67 6.10
C ALA A 131 -4.57 19.60 7.18
N CYS A 132 -5.21 19.71 8.35
CA CYS A 132 -4.78 20.56 9.46
C CYS A 132 -4.43 19.77 10.74
N GLN A 133 -4.38 18.43 10.69
CA GLN A 133 -3.99 17.55 11.80
C GLN A 133 -2.51 17.14 11.75
#